data_AF-A0A2V9BHQ9-F1
#
_entry.id   AF-A0A2V9BHQ9-F1
#
_cell.length_a   1.000
_cell.length_b   1.000
_cell.length_c   1.000
_cell.angle_alpha   90.00
_cell.angle_beta   90.00
_cell.angle_gamma   90.00
#
_symmetry.space_group_name_H-M   'P 1'
#
loop_
_entity.id
_entity.type
_entity.pdbx_description
1 polymer ?
#
loop_
_entity_poly.entity_id
_entity_poly.type
_entity_poly.pdbx_seq_one_letter_code
_entity_poly.pdbx_strand_id
1 'polypeptide(L)'
;MNLADALSGRAKLEGIQWVLLSAAPRRVLRDQLKALLSAPNMLGPCRLRRARFKPGRKITAYYDVLVHIEGTEGYSARPITVTWGSDGQADWRQGGDDLAEMQAEALRQGMAAPFRQLTAELPEWSMHVQVSPLDAQFPQLVRLSDPRHVRDMLAAAHAASGVASDQPRPGQYAVTFIRYRPGKRHVLRYDPLDAAKGGTVFAKLYTGEGGARVFRVATQAGEWLAQHGAGVTAVRPLACVAEDRVLLYPGLSGAPLSDHLRRPSQGVARCLERAGVALHALHRLPQAVAGPLPPHDFAAEVSETARASDHIPVLVPSMGAAIDALLHRAQELHERLPLEPPTFTHGDFKSDHVWVAPAGPTLIDFDSSHLADPALDIGKFLADLQLWHTTYDQPGLEQAQERFLVGYAPGAPQERLVRARLYEAVELVKIARRVRLFDRDWESRTEQAIRRAQGVMNDLELTLGLPATQPSLSGFQKRHYTRREGLRQPSGKGARG
;
A
#
# COMPACT_ATOMS: atom_id res chain seq x y z
N MET A 1 -2.82 -20.73 -24.12
CA MET A 1 -2.01 -20.42 -22.92
C MET A 1 -2.46 -21.33 -21.81
N ASN A 2 -1.54 -21.93 -21.05
CA ASN A 2 -1.89 -22.81 -19.93
C ASN A 2 -1.52 -22.13 -18.60
N LEU A 3 -2.11 -22.62 -17.50
CA LEU A 3 -1.90 -22.05 -16.18
C LEU A 3 -0.47 -22.32 -15.63
N ALA A 4 0.11 -23.48 -15.92
CA ALA A 4 1.44 -23.85 -15.43
C ALA A 4 2.56 -22.92 -15.95
N ASP A 5 2.46 -22.49 -17.21
CA ASP A 5 3.40 -21.54 -17.81
C ASP A 5 3.23 -20.13 -17.26
N ALA A 6 2.00 -19.74 -16.91
CA ALA A 6 1.74 -18.47 -16.20
C ALA A 6 2.29 -18.50 -14.76
N LEU A 7 2.07 -19.59 -14.03
CA LEU A 7 2.55 -19.75 -12.64
C LEU A 7 4.07 -19.85 -12.54
N SER A 8 4.72 -20.52 -13.50
CA SER A 8 6.19 -20.59 -13.56
C SER A 8 6.83 -19.29 -14.05
N GLY A 9 6.06 -18.41 -14.71
CA GLY A 9 6.58 -17.20 -15.36
C GLY A 9 7.20 -17.45 -16.74
N ARG A 10 7.17 -18.68 -17.26
CA ARG A 10 7.65 -18.99 -18.63
C ARG A 10 6.89 -18.22 -19.71
N ALA A 11 5.58 -18.00 -19.48
CA ALA A 11 4.74 -17.18 -20.36
C ALA A 11 4.88 -15.66 -20.09
N LYS A 12 5.86 -15.24 -19.26
CA LYS A 12 6.16 -13.85 -18.91
C LYS A 12 4.89 -13.07 -18.49
N LEU A 13 4.85 -11.77 -18.78
CA LEU A 13 3.75 -10.88 -18.41
C LEU A 13 2.44 -11.30 -19.08
N GLU A 14 2.50 -11.80 -20.32
CA GLU A 14 1.34 -12.28 -21.08
C GLU A 14 0.63 -13.42 -20.36
N GLY A 15 1.41 -14.33 -19.74
CA GLY A 15 0.93 -15.39 -18.85
C GLY A 15 0.09 -14.85 -17.70
N ILE A 16 0.64 -13.89 -16.97
CA ILE A 16 0.00 -13.27 -15.81
C ILE A 16 -1.27 -12.53 -16.24
N GLN A 17 -1.19 -11.74 -17.30
CA GLN A 17 -2.34 -10.98 -17.82
C GLN A 17 -3.43 -11.89 -18.39
N TRP A 18 -3.08 -13.03 -18.99
CA TRP A 18 -4.05 -14.02 -19.43
C TRP A 18 -4.84 -14.57 -18.23
N VAL A 19 -4.19 -14.95 -17.13
CA VAL A 19 -4.88 -15.42 -15.90
C VAL A 19 -5.80 -14.34 -15.34
N LEU A 20 -5.33 -13.09 -15.29
CA LEU A 20 -6.06 -12.01 -14.61
C LEU A 20 -7.16 -11.36 -15.45
N LEU A 21 -6.98 -11.27 -16.77
CA LEU A 21 -7.78 -10.40 -17.65
C LEU A 21 -8.58 -11.15 -18.72
N SER A 22 -8.15 -12.34 -19.14
CA SER A 22 -8.81 -13.06 -20.24
C SER A 22 -10.19 -13.59 -19.84
N ALA A 23 -11.03 -13.83 -20.84
CA ALA A 23 -12.42 -14.22 -20.61
C ALA A 23 -12.57 -15.58 -19.90
N ALA A 24 -11.70 -16.55 -20.18
CA ALA A 24 -11.85 -17.92 -19.68
C ALA A 24 -11.68 -18.01 -18.15
N PRO A 25 -10.56 -17.60 -17.52
CA PRO A 25 -10.41 -17.63 -16.06
C PRO A 25 -11.44 -16.74 -15.36
N ARG A 26 -11.81 -15.59 -15.96
CA ARG A 26 -12.82 -14.69 -15.41
C ARG A 26 -14.22 -15.30 -15.42
N ARG A 27 -14.58 -16.06 -16.47
CA ARG A 27 -15.86 -16.79 -16.53
C ARG A 27 -15.92 -17.84 -15.43
N VAL A 28 -14.86 -18.64 -15.30
CA VAL A 28 -14.73 -19.66 -14.25
C VAL A 28 -14.89 -19.03 -12.86
N LEU A 29 -14.16 -17.95 -12.56
CA LEU A 29 -14.30 -17.24 -11.28
C LEU A 29 -15.74 -16.74 -11.05
N ARG A 30 -16.38 -16.17 -12.09
CA ARG A 30 -17.76 -15.67 -11.96
C ARG A 30 -18.75 -16.80 -11.71
N ASP A 31 -18.58 -17.94 -12.36
CA ASP A 31 -19.48 -19.09 -12.17
C ASP A 31 -19.32 -19.69 -10.77
N GLN A 32 -18.09 -19.74 -10.23
CA GLN A 32 -17.85 -20.10 -8.82
C GLN A 32 -18.50 -19.11 -7.85
N LEU A 33 -18.32 -17.81 -8.06
CA LEU A 33 -18.93 -16.79 -7.20
C LEU A 33 -20.47 -16.83 -7.22
N LYS A 34 -21.09 -17.12 -8.37
CA LYS A 34 -22.55 -17.34 -8.45
C LYS A 34 -22.98 -18.56 -7.65
N ALA A 35 -22.22 -19.65 -7.71
CA ALA A 35 -22.51 -20.87 -6.96
C ALA A 35 -22.39 -20.66 -5.43
N LEU A 36 -21.59 -19.70 -4.99
CA LEU A 36 -21.46 -19.33 -3.57
C LEU A 36 -22.58 -18.40 -3.07
N LEU A 37 -23.36 -17.77 -3.96
CA LEU A 37 -24.47 -16.89 -3.58
C LEU A 37 -25.74 -17.66 -3.29
N SER A 38 -26.53 -17.16 -2.35
CA SER A 38 -27.91 -17.62 -2.14
C SER A 38 -28.83 -16.91 -3.14
N ALA A 39 -29.74 -17.65 -3.78
CA ALA A 39 -30.82 -17.03 -4.56
C ALA A 39 -31.71 -16.19 -3.63
N PRO A 40 -32.28 -15.07 -4.09
CA PRO A 40 -32.24 -14.51 -5.46
C PRO A 40 -31.15 -13.42 -5.66
N ASN A 41 -30.12 -13.37 -4.82
CA ASN A 41 -29.04 -12.38 -4.93
C ASN A 41 -28.24 -12.55 -6.23
N MET A 42 -27.81 -11.43 -6.82
CA MET A 42 -27.16 -11.43 -8.13
C MET A 42 -25.71 -10.95 -8.09
N LEU A 43 -24.84 -11.67 -8.82
CA LEU A 43 -23.44 -11.28 -9.00
C LEU A 43 -23.29 -10.15 -10.02
N GLY A 44 -22.90 -8.97 -9.53
CA GLY A 44 -22.52 -7.82 -10.34
C GLY A 44 -21.07 -7.88 -10.87
N PRO A 45 -20.46 -6.71 -11.18
CA PRO A 45 -19.07 -6.62 -11.61
C PRO A 45 -18.07 -7.10 -10.55
N CYS A 46 -17.04 -7.83 -10.99
CA CYS A 46 -15.87 -8.17 -10.17
C CYS A 46 -14.71 -7.24 -10.55
N ARG A 47 -14.31 -6.34 -9.64
CA ARG A 47 -13.29 -5.31 -9.89
C ARG A 47 -11.95 -5.76 -9.34
N LEU A 48 -10.99 -6.07 -10.23
CA LEU A 48 -9.62 -6.39 -9.83
C LEU A 48 -8.96 -5.16 -9.23
N ARG A 49 -8.54 -5.25 -7.97
CA ARG A 49 -7.90 -4.15 -7.23
C ARG A 49 -6.39 -4.29 -7.17
N ARG A 50 -5.91 -5.52 -7.03
CA ARG A 50 -4.48 -5.83 -6.89
C ARG A 50 -4.20 -7.25 -7.37
N ALA A 51 -3.01 -7.46 -7.91
CA ALA A 51 -2.45 -8.78 -8.10
C ALA A 51 -1.04 -8.85 -7.50
N ARG A 52 -0.60 -10.06 -7.14
CA ARG A 52 0.77 -10.38 -6.78
C ARG A 52 1.16 -11.67 -7.50
N PHE A 53 2.38 -11.72 -7.98
CA PHE A 53 2.97 -12.90 -8.56
C PHE A 53 4.15 -13.35 -7.69
N LYS A 54 4.17 -14.62 -7.32
CA LYS A 54 5.31 -15.30 -6.72
C LYS A 54 5.75 -16.40 -7.69
N PRO A 55 6.83 -16.19 -8.45
CA PRO A 55 7.27 -17.14 -9.47
C PRO A 55 7.36 -18.58 -8.98
N GLY A 56 6.83 -19.52 -9.77
CA GLY A 56 6.82 -20.95 -9.47
C GLY A 56 5.89 -21.38 -8.34
N ARG A 57 5.23 -20.43 -7.66
CA ARG A 57 4.43 -20.69 -6.46
C ARG A 57 2.96 -20.37 -6.65
N LYS A 58 2.63 -19.09 -6.84
CA LYS A 58 1.24 -18.63 -6.95
C LYS A 58 1.07 -17.26 -7.59
N ILE A 59 -0.11 -17.05 -8.17
CA ILE A 59 -0.67 -15.74 -8.49
C ILE A 59 -1.81 -15.49 -7.48
N THR A 60 -1.82 -14.34 -6.83
CA THR A 60 -2.90 -13.94 -5.91
C THR A 60 -3.51 -12.63 -6.41
N ALA A 61 -4.82 -12.62 -6.61
CA ALA A 61 -5.59 -11.46 -7.01
C ALA A 61 -6.62 -11.09 -5.93
N TYR A 62 -6.81 -9.79 -5.75
CA TYR A 62 -7.75 -9.21 -4.79
C TYR A 62 -8.82 -8.45 -5.57
N TYR A 63 -10.09 -8.79 -5.35
CA TYR A 63 -11.21 -8.19 -6.05
C TYR A 63 -12.20 -7.57 -5.07
N ASP A 64 -12.87 -6.50 -5.50
CA ASP A 64 -14.17 -6.13 -4.94
C ASP A 64 -15.25 -6.73 -5.83
N VAL A 65 -16.05 -7.65 -5.27
CA VAL A 65 -17.19 -8.24 -5.96
C VAL A 65 -18.44 -7.45 -5.59
N LEU A 66 -19.08 -6.86 -6.59
CA LEU A 66 -20.37 -6.19 -6.40
C LEU A 66 -21.48 -7.24 -6.37
N VAL A 67 -22.31 -7.22 -5.33
CA VAL A 67 -23.46 -8.12 -5.17
C VAL A 67 -24.72 -7.29 -4.99
N HIS A 68 -25.74 -7.58 -5.79
CA HIS A 68 -27.07 -7.02 -5.61
C HIS A 68 -27.85 -7.94 -4.68
N ILE A 69 -28.31 -7.39 -3.55
CA ILE A 69 -29.09 -8.10 -2.55
C ILE A 69 -30.55 -7.76 -2.78
N GLU A 70 -31.40 -8.76 -2.89
CA GLU A 70 -32.84 -8.54 -3.08
C GLU A 70 -33.41 -7.69 -1.94
N GLY A 71 -34.28 -6.73 -2.29
CA GLY A 71 -34.87 -5.80 -1.33
C GLY A 71 -33.95 -4.64 -0.92
N THR A 72 -32.73 -4.55 -1.47
CA THR A 72 -31.84 -3.41 -1.26
C THR A 72 -31.66 -2.60 -2.55
N GLU A 73 -31.52 -1.28 -2.42
CA GLU A 73 -31.15 -0.45 -3.55
C GLU A 73 -29.64 -0.54 -3.82
N GLY A 74 -29.28 -0.91 -5.05
CA GLY A 74 -27.89 -0.87 -5.53
C GLY A 74 -27.07 -2.14 -5.26
N TYR A 75 -25.75 -1.97 -5.24
CA TYR A 75 -24.76 -3.04 -5.09
C TYR A 75 -23.93 -2.84 -3.82
N SER A 76 -23.76 -3.93 -3.07
CA SER A 76 -22.80 -4.00 -1.96
C SER A 76 -21.48 -4.61 -2.44
N ALA A 77 -20.37 -3.98 -2.08
CA ALA A 77 -19.05 -4.52 -2.41
C ALA A 77 -18.59 -5.51 -1.34
N ARG A 78 -18.31 -6.76 -1.75
CA ARG A 78 -17.70 -7.79 -0.91
C ARG A 78 -16.29 -8.08 -1.41
N PRO A 79 -15.23 -7.77 -0.63
CA PRO A 79 -13.87 -8.13 -1.02
C PRO A 79 -13.65 -9.63 -1.01
N ILE A 80 -12.89 -10.11 -1.99
CA ILE A 80 -12.46 -11.51 -2.11
C ILE A 80 -10.97 -11.57 -2.44
N THR A 81 -10.37 -12.72 -2.17
CA THR A 81 -9.05 -13.10 -2.65
C THR A 81 -9.17 -14.35 -3.50
N VAL A 82 -8.49 -14.37 -4.65
CA VAL A 82 -8.40 -15.51 -5.55
C VAL A 82 -6.93 -15.88 -5.68
N THR A 83 -6.60 -17.14 -5.45
CA THR A 83 -5.23 -17.65 -5.57
C THR A 83 -5.20 -18.77 -6.61
N TRP A 84 -4.25 -18.70 -7.54
CA TRP A 84 -3.89 -19.79 -8.44
C TRP A 84 -2.53 -20.35 -8.04
N GLY A 85 -2.40 -21.66 -7.82
CA GLY A 85 -1.11 -22.32 -7.59
C GLY A 85 -1.13 -23.39 -6.49
N SER A 86 -0.07 -24.20 -6.44
CA SER A 86 0.07 -25.38 -5.56
C SER A 86 0.20 -25.02 -4.07
N ASP A 87 0.80 -23.87 -3.75
CA ASP A 87 0.84 -23.35 -2.37
C ASP A 87 -0.55 -22.96 -1.85
N GLY A 88 -1.50 -22.73 -2.75
CA GLY A 88 -2.92 -22.58 -2.42
C GLY A 88 -3.53 -23.87 -1.85
N GLN A 89 -2.87 -25.01 -1.94
CA GLN A 89 -3.28 -26.22 -1.22
C GLN A 89 -2.52 -26.41 0.10
N ALA A 90 -1.23 -26.04 0.16
CA ALA A 90 -0.42 -26.24 1.37
C ALA A 90 -0.73 -25.21 2.49
N ASP A 91 -0.82 -23.91 2.15
CA ASP A 91 -1.19 -22.86 3.12
C ASP A 91 -2.64 -23.04 3.61
N TRP A 92 -3.51 -23.60 2.75
CA TRP A 92 -4.92 -23.85 3.04
C TRP A 92 -5.15 -25.11 3.85
N ARG A 93 -4.43 -26.21 3.58
CA ARG A 93 -4.53 -27.45 4.37
C ARG A 93 -4.05 -27.28 5.80
N GLN A 94 -3.08 -26.39 6.06
CA GLN A 94 -2.61 -26.11 7.42
C GLN A 94 -3.60 -25.30 8.26
N GLY A 95 -4.56 -24.59 7.64
CA GLY A 95 -5.60 -23.82 8.34
C GLY A 95 -7.02 -24.17 7.89
N GLY A 96 -7.22 -25.36 7.33
CA GLY A 96 -8.49 -25.78 6.71
C GLY A 96 -9.59 -25.96 7.75
N ASP A 97 -9.25 -26.58 8.88
CA ASP A 97 -10.16 -26.76 10.01
C ASP A 97 -10.52 -25.40 10.64
N ASP A 98 -9.53 -24.54 10.88
CA ASP A 98 -9.73 -23.17 11.38
C ASP A 98 -10.65 -22.35 10.46
N LEU A 99 -10.50 -22.47 9.13
CA LEU A 99 -11.34 -21.76 8.16
C LEU A 99 -12.76 -22.33 8.08
N ALA A 100 -12.92 -23.64 8.25
CA ALA A 100 -14.24 -24.27 8.31
C ALA A 100 -15.00 -23.82 9.57
N GLU A 101 -14.33 -23.78 10.73
CA GLU A 101 -14.90 -23.26 11.98
C GLU A 101 -15.25 -21.78 11.87
N MET A 102 -14.35 -20.97 11.32
CA MET A 102 -14.57 -19.55 11.09
C MET A 102 -15.73 -19.29 10.11
N GLN A 103 -15.87 -20.12 9.07
CA GLN A 103 -17.01 -20.06 8.17
C GLN A 103 -18.32 -20.44 8.87
N ALA A 104 -18.32 -21.49 9.68
CA ALA A 104 -19.50 -21.86 10.46
C ALA A 104 -19.92 -20.72 11.39
N GLU A 105 -18.97 -20.05 12.03
CA GLU A 105 -19.25 -18.86 12.84
C GLU A 105 -19.78 -17.69 12.01
N ALA A 106 -19.18 -17.40 10.85
CA ALA A 106 -19.66 -16.35 9.96
C ALA A 106 -21.08 -16.61 9.45
N LEU A 107 -21.45 -17.88 9.22
CA LEU A 107 -22.81 -18.28 8.86
C LEU A 107 -23.78 -18.09 10.04
N ARG A 108 -23.41 -18.57 11.23
CA ARG A 108 -24.22 -18.42 12.45
C ARG A 108 -24.51 -16.96 12.79
N GLN A 109 -23.51 -16.08 12.64
CA GLN A 109 -23.65 -14.65 12.92
C GLN A 109 -24.23 -13.85 11.75
N GLY A 110 -24.59 -14.50 10.63
CA GLY A 110 -25.11 -13.83 9.44
C GLY A 110 -24.07 -12.98 8.68
N MET A 111 -22.80 -13.05 9.05
CA MET A 111 -21.70 -12.30 8.43
C MET A 111 -21.34 -12.82 7.03
N ALA A 112 -21.74 -14.04 6.70
CA ALA A 112 -21.58 -14.63 5.38
C ALA A 112 -22.55 -14.06 4.32
N ALA A 113 -23.74 -13.59 4.72
CA ALA A 113 -24.79 -13.16 3.80
C ALA A 113 -24.29 -12.08 2.83
N PRO A 114 -24.66 -12.11 1.53
CA PRO A 114 -25.60 -13.01 0.88
C PRO A 114 -25.01 -14.36 0.43
N PHE A 115 -23.75 -14.64 0.77
CA PHE A 115 -23.10 -15.90 0.42
C PHE A 115 -23.53 -17.02 1.37
N ARG A 116 -23.79 -18.21 0.82
CA ARG A 116 -24.03 -19.44 1.60
C ARG A 116 -22.74 -20.16 1.98
N GLN A 117 -21.65 -19.84 1.29
CA GLN A 117 -20.30 -20.33 1.52
C GLN A 117 -19.32 -19.22 1.18
N LEU A 118 -18.23 -19.13 1.94
CA LEU A 118 -17.22 -18.08 1.83
C LEU A 118 -15.90 -18.61 1.24
N THR A 119 -15.80 -19.91 0.95
CA THR A 119 -14.69 -20.49 0.22
C THR A 119 -15.16 -21.34 -0.96
N ALA A 120 -14.34 -21.42 -2.01
CA ALA A 120 -14.49 -22.39 -3.08
C ALA A 120 -13.13 -22.87 -3.57
N GLU A 121 -13.04 -24.16 -3.90
CA GLU A 121 -11.87 -24.76 -4.54
C GLU A 121 -12.23 -25.30 -5.91
N LEU A 122 -11.36 -25.03 -6.87
CA LEU A 122 -11.48 -25.55 -8.22
C LEU A 122 -10.12 -26.17 -8.65
N PRO A 123 -9.90 -27.46 -8.35
CA PRO A 123 -8.62 -28.14 -8.60
C PRO A 123 -8.17 -28.09 -10.07
N GLU A 124 -9.10 -28.19 -11.02
CA GLU A 124 -8.84 -28.09 -12.47
C GLU A 124 -8.15 -26.79 -12.87
N TRP A 125 -8.41 -25.71 -12.11
CA TRP A 125 -7.81 -24.39 -12.30
C TRP A 125 -6.78 -24.05 -11.24
N SER A 126 -6.43 -25.00 -10.35
CA SER A 126 -5.63 -24.76 -9.15
C SER A 126 -6.07 -23.48 -8.41
N MET A 127 -7.39 -23.21 -8.43
CA MET A 127 -7.98 -21.94 -8.03
C MET A 127 -8.61 -22.10 -6.66
N HIS A 128 -8.28 -21.19 -5.76
CA HIS A 128 -8.93 -21.05 -4.46
C HIS A 128 -9.57 -19.65 -4.37
N VAL A 129 -10.83 -19.58 -3.98
CA VAL A 129 -11.58 -18.35 -3.75
C VAL A 129 -11.91 -18.23 -2.27
N GLN A 130 -11.55 -17.09 -1.67
CA GLN A 130 -11.86 -16.76 -0.28
C GLN A 130 -12.59 -15.42 -0.20
N VAL A 131 -13.79 -15.43 0.37
CA VAL A 131 -14.66 -14.28 0.55
C VAL A 131 -14.50 -13.74 1.98
N SER A 132 -14.42 -12.41 2.12
CA SER A 132 -14.44 -11.77 3.43
C SER A 132 -15.74 -12.12 4.20
N PRO A 133 -15.70 -12.31 5.53
CA PRO A 133 -14.62 -11.94 6.46
C PRO A 133 -13.68 -13.09 6.87
N LEU A 134 -13.45 -14.11 6.04
CA LEU A 134 -12.56 -15.21 6.43
C LEU A 134 -11.08 -14.81 6.45
N ASP A 135 -10.31 -15.32 7.42
CA ASP A 135 -8.85 -15.40 7.44
C ASP A 135 -8.39 -16.13 8.72
N ALA A 136 -7.86 -17.36 8.62
CA ALA A 136 -7.42 -18.13 9.78
C ALA A 136 -6.33 -17.43 10.61
N GLN A 137 -5.50 -16.56 10.00
CA GLN A 137 -4.50 -15.81 10.76
C GLN A 137 -5.11 -14.65 11.57
N PHE A 138 -6.37 -14.30 11.29
CA PHE A 138 -7.12 -13.23 11.93
C PHE A 138 -8.51 -13.75 12.34
N PRO A 139 -8.61 -14.72 13.26
CA PRO A 139 -9.87 -15.36 13.63
C PRO A 139 -10.92 -14.37 14.16
N GLN A 140 -10.48 -13.24 14.71
CA GLN A 140 -11.36 -12.16 15.17
C GLN A 140 -12.08 -11.40 14.04
N LEU A 141 -11.71 -11.60 12.76
CA LEU A 141 -12.22 -10.80 11.66
C LEU A 141 -13.73 -10.97 11.45
N VAL A 142 -14.29 -12.16 11.78
CA VAL A 142 -15.74 -12.39 11.74
C VAL A 142 -16.46 -11.47 12.72
N ARG A 143 -16.09 -11.49 14.01
CA ARG A 143 -16.73 -10.66 15.03
C ARG A 143 -16.48 -9.17 14.82
N LEU A 144 -15.30 -8.78 14.33
CA LEU A 144 -15.03 -7.38 13.97
C LEU A 144 -15.79 -6.92 12.71
N SER A 145 -16.41 -7.84 11.98
CA SER A 145 -17.34 -7.52 10.90
C SER A 145 -18.81 -7.39 11.36
N ASP A 146 -19.13 -7.83 12.58
CA ASP A 146 -20.47 -7.78 13.15
C ASP A 146 -20.77 -6.39 13.76
N PRO A 147 -21.76 -5.64 13.23
CA PRO A 147 -22.16 -4.34 13.77
C PRO A 147 -22.47 -4.34 15.28
N ARG A 148 -22.97 -5.46 15.84
CA ARG A 148 -23.30 -5.58 17.26
C ARG A 148 -22.04 -5.59 18.11
N HIS A 149 -21.08 -6.45 17.77
CA HIS A 149 -19.78 -6.51 18.43
C HIS A 149 -19.02 -5.19 18.29
N VAL A 150 -19.04 -4.59 17.10
CA VAL A 150 -18.42 -3.28 16.86
C VAL A 150 -18.98 -2.20 17.78
N ARG A 151 -20.31 -2.13 17.94
CA ARG A 151 -20.95 -1.19 18.86
C ARG A 151 -20.46 -1.39 20.30
N ASP A 152 -20.47 -2.63 20.78
CA ASP A 152 -20.14 -2.94 22.17
C ASP A 152 -18.64 -2.70 22.46
N MET A 153 -17.77 -3.10 21.54
CA MET A 153 -16.33 -2.83 21.58
C MET A 153 -16.03 -1.32 21.60
N LEU A 154 -16.67 -0.54 20.71
CA LEU A 154 -16.48 0.91 20.67
C LEU A 154 -17.01 1.57 21.96
N ALA A 155 -18.14 1.13 22.49
CA ALA A 155 -18.66 1.63 23.75
C ALA A 155 -17.71 1.36 24.93
N ALA A 156 -17.13 0.16 25.00
CA ALA A 156 -16.15 -0.22 26.00
C ALA A 156 -14.85 0.59 25.88
N ALA A 157 -14.34 0.77 24.66
CA ALA A 157 -13.14 1.58 24.39
C ALA A 157 -13.33 3.05 24.81
N HIS A 158 -14.51 3.63 24.58
CA HIS A 158 -14.82 4.99 25.04
C HIS A 158 -14.97 5.07 26.56
N ALA A 159 -15.57 4.07 27.22
CA ALA A 159 -15.67 4.06 28.68
C ALA A 159 -14.28 4.00 29.33
N ALA A 160 -13.36 3.23 28.74
CA ALA A 160 -11.99 3.09 29.23
C ALA A 160 -11.12 4.35 29.03
N SER A 161 -11.46 5.24 28.08
CA SER A 161 -10.68 6.46 27.84
C SER A 161 -10.92 7.57 28.87
N GLY A 162 -11.93 7.43 29.74
CA GLY A 162 -12.21 8.38 30.82
C GLY A 162 -12.75 9.74 30.36
N VAL A 163 -12.98 9.93 29.06
CA VAL A 163 -13.57 11.16 28.52
C VAL A 163 -15.08 11.09 28.67
N ALA A 164 -15.63 11.86 29.62
CA ALA A 164 -17.07 12.06 29.72
C ALA A 164 -17.55 12.75 28.43
N SER A 165 -18.36 12.04 27.63
CA SER A 165 -19.01 12.60 26.46
C SER A 165 -20.50 12.69 26.73
N ASP A 166 -21.03 13.91 26.72
CA ASP A 166 -22.47 14.20 26.78
C ASP A 166 -23.18 13.86 25.45
N GLN A 167 -22.45 13.38 24.44
CA GLN A 167 -23.03 13.05 23.15
C GLN A 167 -23.75 11.69 23.18
N PRO A 168 -24.99 11.61 22.64
CA PRO A 168 -25.69 10.36 22.46
C PRO A 168 -24.88 9.40 21.58
N ARG A 169 -24.74 8.15 22.02
CA ARG A 169 -23.88 7.15 21.35
C ARG A 169 -24.56 6.53 20.14
N PRO A 170 -23.83 6.16 19.08
CA PRO A 170 -24.42 5.48 17.94
C PRO A 170 -24.89 4.09 18.36
N GLY A 171 -26.16 3.77 18.10
CA GLY A 171 -26.71 2.45 18.37
C GLY A 171 -26.31 1.39 17.34
N GLN A 172 -25.81 1.80 16.17
CA GLN A 172 -25.48 0.94 15.03
C GLN A 172 -24.37 1.55 14.16
N TYR A 173 -23.58 0.68 13.54
CA TYR A 173 -22.49 1.04 12.63
C TYR A 173 -22.61 0.25 11.32
N ALA A 174 -22.39 0.92 10.19
CA ALA A 174 -22.05 0.26 8.94
C ALA A 174 -20.58 -0.17 8.97
N VAL A 175 -20.31 -1.42 8.60
CA VAL A 175 -18.95 -1.98 8.55
C VAL A 175 -18.52 -2.15 7.09
N THR A 176 -17.44 -1.46 6.71
CA THR A 176 -16.89 -1.51 5.36
C THR A 176 -15.43 -1.96 5.39
N PHE A 177 -15.08 -2.91 4.52
CA PHE A 177 -13.68 -3.30 4.33
C PHE A 177 -12.94 -2.26 3.49
N ILE A 178 -11.92 -1.64 4.08
CA ILE A 178 -10.98 -0.75 3.37
C ILE A 178 -9.83 -1.56 2.78
N ARG A 179 -9.36 -2.58 3.51
CA ARG A 179 -8.38 -3.55 3.04
C ARG A 179 -8.77 -4.93 3.52
N TYR A 180 -8.85 -5.86 2.58
CA TYR A 180 -8.95 -7.28 2.84
C TYR A 180 -7.77 -7.97 2.16
N ARG A 181 -6.79 -8.41 2.94
CA ARG A 181 -5.61 -9.13 2.44
C ARG A 181 -5.32 -10.31 3.36
N PRO A 182 -5.95 -11.47 3.10
CA PRO A 182 -5.77 -12.67 3.88
C PRO A 182 -4.29 -13.02 4.14
N GLY A 183 -4.00 -13.43 5.37
CA GLY A 183 -2.67 -13.75 5.89
C GLY A 183 -1.72 -12.56 5.98
N LYS A 184 -2.22 -11.31 5.87
CA LYS A 184 -1.36 -10.12 5.82
C LYS A 184 -1.87 -8.93 6.60
N ARG A 185 -3.02 -8.36 6.20
CA ARG A 185 -3.50 -7.09 6.76
C ARG A 185 -4.97 -6.86 6.43
N HIS A 186 -5.72 -6.46 7.46
CA HIS A 186 -7.10 -6.01 7.32
C HIS A 186 -7.27 -4.63 7.92
N VAL A 187 -8.07 -3.81 7.24
CA VAL A 187 -8.52 -2.50 7.74
C VAL A 187 -10.00 -2.39 7.46
N LEU A 188 -10.77 -2.17 8.52
CA LEU A 188 -12.20 -1.94 8.49
C LEU A 188 -12.49 -0.46 8.78
N ARG A 189 -13.60 0.03 8.24
CA ARG A 189 -14.16 1.35 8.51
C ARG A 189 -15.53 1.14 9.13
N TYR A 190 -15.77 1.79 10.25
CA TYR A 190 -17.02 1.79 10.98
C TYR A 190 -17.62 3.19 10.87
N ASP A 191 -18.73 3.30 10.15
CA ASP A 191 -19.48 4.54 10.03
C ASP A 191 -20.74 4.44 10.89
N PRO A 192 -20.96 5.36 11.84
CA PRO A 192 -22.21 5.37 12.60
C PRO A 192 -23.37 5.67 11.65
N LEU A 193 -24.47 4.90 11.78
CA LEU A 193 -25.66 5.14 10.94
C LEU A 193 -26.34 6.47 11.24
N ASP A 194 -26.16 6.98 12.46
CA ASP A 194 -26.53 8.32 12.86
C ASP A 194 -25.24 9.15 13.04
N ALA A 195 -24.88 9.91 12.01
CA ALA A 195 -23.66 10.71 11.99
C ALA A 195 -23.66 11.84 13.05
N ALA A 196 -24.83 12.23 13.58
CA ALA A 196 -24.91 13.19 14.68
C ALA A 196 -24.45 12.59 16.02
N LYS A 197 -24.37 11.26 16.10
CA LYS A 197 -24.05 10.51 17.32
C LYS A 197 -22.59 10.06 17.40
N GLY A 198 -21.78 10.26 16.36
CA GLY A 198 -20.36 9.90 16.40
C GLY A 198 -19.61 10.08 15.08
N GLY A 199 -18.28 10.01 15.15
CA GLY A 199 -17.40 10.03 13.99
C GLY A 199 -17.11 8.64 13.42
N THR A 200 -16.63 8.60 12.17
CA THR A 200 -16.07 7.38 11.57
C THR A 200 -14.87 6.88 12.39
N VAL A 201 -14.79 5.55 12.56
CA VAL A 201 -13.65 4.88 13.21
C VAL A 201 -13.03 3.88 12.22
N PHE A 202 -11.70 3.82 12.19
CA PHE A 202 -10.96 2.82 11.43
C PHE A 202 -10.38 1.77 12.37
N ALA A 203 -10.62 0.50 12.06
CA ALA A 203 -10.10 -0.64 12.80
C ALA A 203 -9.00 -1.33 11.98
N LYS A 204 -7.79 -1.34 12.52
CA LYS A 204 -6.64 -2.00 11.92
C LYS A 204 -6.28 -3.24 12.73
N LEU A 205 -6.37 -4.40 12.09
CA LEU A 205 -6.16 -5.68 12.75
C LEU A 205 -4.69 -6.09 12.68
N TYR A 206 -4.23 -6.75 13.73
CA TYR A 206 -2.86 -7.25 13.86
C TYR A 206 -2.87 -8.74 14.25
N THR A 207 -1.77 -9.40 13.91
CA THR A 207 -1.41 -10.70 14.45
C THR A 207 -0.44 -10.52 15.62
N GLY A 208 -0.52 -11.40 16.62
CA GLY A 208 0.33 -11.34 17.81
C GLY A 208 0.27 -10.01 18.56
N GLU A 209 1.41 -9.59 19.13
CA GLU A 209 1.53 -8.38 19.98
C GLU A 209 1.92 -7.10 19.21
N GLY A 210 2.00 -7.16 17.88
CA GLY A 210 2.44 -6.02 17.06
C GLY A 210 1.59 -4.76 17.27
N GLY A 211 0.30 -4.92 17.57
CA GLY A 211 -0.62 -3.81 17.82
C GLY A 211 -0.22 -2.95 19.02
N ALA A 212 0.15 -3.54 20.16
CA ALA A 212 0.52 -2.80 21.37
C ALA A 212 1.77 -1.92 21.15
N ARG A 213 2.75 -2.43 20.39
CA ARG A 213 3.93 -1.67 19.97
C ARG A 213 3.50 -0.46 19.12
N VAL A 214 2.69 -0.67 18.09
CA VAL A 214 2.24 0.42 17.21
C VAL A 214 1.42 1.45 17.98
N PHE A 215 0.56 1.02 18.91
CA PHE A 215 -0.24 1.92 19.73
C PHE A 215 0.65 2.87 20.53
N ARG A 216 1.68 2.34 21.21
CA ARG A 216 2.67 3.15 21.93
C ARG A 216 3.40 4.09 20.99
N VAL A 217 3.97 3.57 19.89
CA VAL A 217 4.77 4.37 18.96
C VAL A 217 3.97 5.52 18.35
N ALA A 218 2.77 5.26 17.84
CA ALA A 218 1.90 6.28 17.26
C ALA A 218 1.46 7.32 18.30
N THR A 219 1.21 6.89 19.55
CA THR A 219 0.87 7.80 20.65
C THR A 219 2.03 8.75 20.97
N GLN A 220 3.24 8.20 21.13
CA GLN A 220 4.45 8.97 21.45
C GLN A 220 4.86 9.90 20.30
N ALA A 221 4.78 9.44 19.05
CA ALA A 221 4.99 10.30 17.89
C ALA A 221 3.94 11.42 17.79
N GLY A 222 2.69 11.12 18.13
CA GLY A 222 1.60 12.10 18.23
C GLY A 222 1.89 13.19 19.26
N GLU A 223 2.28 12.81 20.47
CA GLU A 223 2.64 13.73 21.56
C GLU A 223 3.86 14.58 21.20
N TRP A 224 4.88 13.95 20.62
CA TRP A 224 6.09 14.62 20.19
C TRP A 224 5.83 15.67 19.11
N LEU A 225 5.08 15.33 18.06
CA LEU A 225 4.77 16.24 16.96
C LEU A 225 3.78 17.34 17.36
N ALA A 226 2.88 17.09 18.33
CA ALA A 226 2.04 18.16 18.87
C ALA A 226 2.87 19.30 19.48
N GLN A 227 4.04 18.99 20.04
CA GLN A 227 4.95 19.98 20.65
C GLN A 227 6.00 20.52 19.67
N HIS A 228 6.54 19.66 18.79
CA HIS A 228 7.73 19.97 17.98
C HIS A 228 7.47 20.00 16.47
N GLY A 229 6.29 19.60 16.00
CA GLY A 229 5.99 19.39 14.58
C GLY A 229 5.65 20.65 13.77
N ALA A 230 5.78 21.85 14.37
CA ALA A 230 5.47 23.15 13.73
C ALA A 230 4.09 23.16 13.02
N GLY A 231 3.07 22.70 13.74
CA GLY A 231 1.69 22.58 13.25
C GLY A 231 1.42 21.34 12.41
N VAL A 232 2.39 20.45 12.19
CA VAL A 232 2.12 19.08 11.72
C VAL A 232 1.90 18.18 12.93
N THR A 233 0.90 17.32 12.84
CA THR A 233 0.53 16.37 13.91
C THR A 233 0.73 14.93 13.44
N ALA A 234 0.54 13.96 14.33
CA ALA A 234 0.36 12.56 13.96
C ALA A 234 -0.96 12.03 14.51
N VAL A 235 -1.58 11.10 13.78
CA VAL A 235 -2.82 10.48 14.23
C VAL A 235 -2.56 9.65 15.48
N ARG A 236 -3.28 9.94 16.56
CA ARG A 236 -3.26 9.14 17.77
C ARG A 236 -4.33 8.06 17.67
N PRO A 237 -4.00 6.79 17.91
CA PRO A 237 -5.02 5.75 18.02
C PRO A 237 -5.96 6.05 19.19
N LEU A 238 -7.25 5.79 19.01
CA LEU A 238 -8.29 5.93 20.03
C LEU A 238 -8.11 4.88 21.14
N ALA A 239 -7.85 3.64 20.75
CA ALA A 239 -7.67 2.53 21.68
C ALA A 239 -6.93 1.36 21.02
N CYS A 240 -6.30 0.54 21.87
CA CYS A 240 -5.82 -0.79 21.52
C CYS A 240 -6.70 -1.81 22.26
N VAL A 241 -7.55 -2.53 21.54
CA VAL A 241 -8.40 -3.57 22.12
C VAL A 241 -7.64 -4.89 22.03
N ALA A 242 -6.98 -5.27 23.13
CA ALA A 242 -6.05 -6.39 23.16
C ALA A 242 -6.72 -7.74 22.84
N GLU A 243 -7.93 -7.97 23.35
CA GLU A 243 -8.73 -9.18 23.10
C GLU A 243 -8.99 -9.41 21.60
N ASP A 244 -9.21 -8.31 20.87
CA ASP A 244 -9.48 -8.30 19.43
C ASP A 244 -8.22 -8.04 18.58
N ARG A 245 -7.07 -7.80 19.22
CA ARG A 245 -5.81 -7.43 18.54
C ARG A 245 -6.04 -6.35 17.47
N VAL A 246 -6.82 -5.34 17.82
CA VAL A 246 -7.23 -4.27 16.89
C VAL A 246 -6.86 -2.91 17.47
N LEU A 247 -6.33 -2.05 16.61
CA LEU A 247 -6.14 -0.64 16.90
C LEU A 247 -7.25 0.16 16.24
N LEU A 248 -7.87 1.01 17.03
CA LEU A 248 -8.92 1.91 16.60
C LEU A 248 -8.31 3.29 16.34
N TYR A 249 -8.60 3.87 15.19
CA TYR A 249 -8.15 5.21 14.78
C TYR A 249 -9.35 6.09 14.48
N PRO A 250 -9.28 7.40 14.77
CA PRO A 250 -10.32 8.32 14.35
C PRO A 250 -10.33 8.45 12.82
N GLY A 251 -11.48 8.82 12.26
CA GLY A 251 -11.55 9.34 10.90
C GLY A 251 -10.82 10.67 10.78
N LEU A 252 -10.13 10.86 9.65
CA LEU A 252 -9.44 12.11 9.32
C LEU A 252 -10.20 12.86 8.22
N SER A 253 -10.36 14.17 8.39
CA SER A 253 -10.82 15.07 7.32
C SER A 253 -9.70 15.34 6.33
N GLY A 254 -10.03 15.65 5.08
CA GLY A 254 -9.04 16.00 4.05
C GLY A 254 -8.67 14.83 3.15
N ALA A 255 -7.49 14.88 2.55
CA ALA A 255 -7.02 13.92 1.56
C ALA A 255 -5.50 13.67 1.71
N PRO A 256 -4.96 12.52 1.25
CA PRO A 256 -3.53 12.29 1.29
C PRO A 256 -2.79 13.28 0.38
N LEU A 257 -1.55 13.64 0.74
CA LEU A 257 -0.72 14.54 -0.06
C LEU A 257 -0.53 14.03 -1.50
N SER A 258 -0.54 12.71 -1.71
CA SER A 258 -0.51 12.09 -3.04
C SER A 258 -1.65 12.53 -3.97
N ASP A 259 -2.86 12.76 -3.45
CA ASP A 259 -3.97 13.27 -4.26
C ASP A 259 -3.73 14.73 -4.69
N HIS A 260 -3.08 15.52 -3.83
CA HIS A 260 -2.67 16.88 -4.18
C HIS A 260 -1.48 16.92 -5.14
N LEU A 261 -0.58 15.92 -5.11
CA LEU A 261 0.46 15.75 -6.13
C LEU A 261 -0.13 15.34 -7.48
N ARG A 262 -1.17 14.50 -7.48
CA ARG A 262 -1.90 14.10 -8.69
C ARG A 262 -2.65 15.28 -9.32
N ARG A 263 -3.21 16.16 -8.50
CA ARG A 263 -3.98 17.34 -8.91
C ARG A 263 -3.42 18.56 -8.20
N PRO A 264 -2.35 19.17 -8.74
CA PRO A 264 -1.68 20.29 -8.11
C PRO A 264 -2.66 21.40 -7.73
N SER A 265 -2.68 21.74 -6.45
CA SER A 265 -3.50 22.80 -5.87
C SER A 265 -2.61 23.89 -5.29
N GLN A 266 -3.16 25.08 -5.08
CA GLN A 266 -2.47 26.13 -4.32
C GLN A 266 -2.13 25.58 -2.93
N GLY A 267 -0.85 25.57 -2.55
CA GLY A 267 -0.40 25.14 -1.22
C GLY A 267 0.34 23.80 -1.15
N VAL A 268 0.48 23.04 -2.24
CA VAL A 268 1.25 21.77 -2.23
C VAL A 268 2.69 21.98 -1.79
N ALA A 269 3.35 23.04 -2.27
CA ALA A 269 4.71 23.40 -1.86
C ALA A 269 4.84 23.58 -0.34
N ARG A 270 3.87 24.25 0.29
CA ARG A 270 3.83 24.43 1.75
C ARG A 270 3.58 23.11 2.49
N CYS A 271 2.79 22.21 1.92
CA CYS A 271 2.55 20.90 2.51
C CYS A 271 3.81 20.02 2.47
N LEU A 272 4.58 20.08 1.36
CA LEU A 272 5.86 19.40 1.22
C LEU A 272 6.89 19.91 2.24
N GLU A 273 7.01 21.23 2.37
CA GLU A 273 7.90 21.85 3.35
C GLU A 273 7.52 21.45 4.78
N ARG A 274 6.23 21.51 5.14
CA ARG A 274 5.73 21.07 6.45
C ARG A 274 5.97 19.58 6.69
N ALA A 275 5.85 18.73 5.67
CA ALA A 275 6.18 17.31 5.77
C ALA A 275 7.69 17.11 6.09
N GLY A 276 8.57 17.91 5.48
CA GLY A 276 10.00 17.93 5.79
C GLY A 276 10.29 18.34 7.23
N VAL A 277 9.66 19.41 7.71
CA VAL A 277 9.79 19.87 9.11
C VAL A 277 9.31 18.80 10.08
N ALA A 278 8.17 18.17 9.80
CA ALA A 278 7.62 17.12 10.65
C ALA A 278 8.53 15.90 10.73
N LEU A 279 9.10 15.46 9.61
CA LEU A 279 10.03 14.34 9.58
C LEU A 279 11.33 14.69 10.31
N HIS A 280 11.84 15.92 10.16
CA HIS A 280 13.00 16.40 10.91
C HIS A 280 12.74 16.34 12.41
N ALA A 281 11.59 16.86 12.86
CA ALA A 281 11.19 16.78 14.26
C ALA A 281 11.09 15.32 14.73
N LEU A 282 10.45 14.45 13.95
CA LEU A 282 10.25 13.04 14.28
C LEU A 282 11.56 12.28 14.48
N HIS A 283 12.59 12.54 13.68
CA HIS A 283 13.92 11.92 13.86
C HIS A 283 14.65 12.35 15.14
N ARG A 284 14.16 13.38 15.82
CA ARG A 284 14.68 13.84 17.12
C ARG A 284 13.89 13.29 18.30
N LEU A 285 12.83 12.50 18.06
CA LEU A 285 12.10 11.79 19.11
C LEU A 285 13.08 10.87 19.86
N PRO A 286 13.35 11.10 21.15
CA PRO A 286 14.31 10.29 21.87
C PRO A 286 13.86 8.83 21.94
N GLN A 287 14.79 7.89 21.72
CA GLN A 287 14.50 6.46 21.79
C GLN A 287 13.91 6.05 23.15
N ALA A 288 14.36 6.68 24.24
CA ALA A 288 13.82 6.46 25.58
C ALA A 288 12.31 6.78 25.68
N VAL A 289 11.81 7.71 24.87
CA VAL A 289 10.39 8.09 24.81
C VAL A 289 9.62 7.17 23.87
N ALA A 290 10.15 6.88 22.67
CA ALA A 290 9.52 5.97 21.72
C ALA A 290 9.40 4.51 22.23
N GLY A 291 10.29 4.13 23.16
CA GLY A 291 10.41 2.77 23.67
C GLY A 291 11.14 1.84 22.70
N PRO A 292 11.09 0.52 22.94
CA PRO A 292 11.84 -0.44 22.13
C PRO A 292 11.31 -0.50 20.70
N LEU A 293 12.24 -0.42 19.76
CA LEU A 293 12.03 -0.50 18.32
C LEU A 293 13.04 -1.48 17.72
N PRO A 294 12.65 -2.26 16.71
CA PRO A 294 13.60 -3.15 16.04
C PRO A 294 14.67 -2.32 15.30
N PRO A 295 15.92 -2.78 15.24
CA PRO A 295 16.92 -2.18 14.37
C PRO A 295 16.57 -2.51 12.91
N HIS A 296 16.89 -1.58 12.00
CA HIS A 296 16.79 -1.78 10.56
C HIS A 296 17.96 -1.07 9.89
N ASP A 297 18.88 -1.86 9.35
CA ASP A 297 20.07 -1.34 8.68
C ASP A 297 19.90 -1.31 7.15
N PHE A 298 20.90 -0.75 6.46
CA PHE A 298 20.89 -0.64 5.01
C PHE A 298 20.85 -2.00 4.31
N ALA A 299 21.54 -3.01 4.85
CA ALA A 299 21.57 -4.34 4.27
C ALA A 299 20.19 -5.02 4.34
N ALA A 300 19.47 -4.82 5.45
CA ALA A 300 18.08 -5.25 5.61
C ALA A 300 17.17 -4.56 4.59
N GLU A 301 17.33 -3.26 4.35
CA GLU A 301 16.55 -2.52 3.34
C GLU A 301 16.81 -3.02 1.91
N VAL A 302 18.08 -3.24 1.54
CA VAL A 302 18.46 -3.82 0.25
C VAL A 302 17.88 -5.24 0.10
N SER A 303 17.97 -6.07 1.14
CA SER A 303 17.41 -7.43 1.12
C SER A 303 15.90 -7.45 0.99
N GLU A 304 15.19 -6.56 1.69
CA GLU A 304 13.74 -6.42 1.55
C GLU A 304 13.39 -5.95 0.14
N THR A 305 14.15 -5.01 -0.41
CA THR A 305 13.95 -4.50 -1.77
C THR A 305 14.12 -5.60 -2.82
N ALA A 306 15.20 -6.38 -2.76
CA ALA A 306 15.43 -7.51 -3.65
C ALA A 306 14.29 -8.53 -3.57
N ARG A 307 13.88 -8.92 -2.34
CA ARG A 307 12.76 -9.85 -2.13
C ARG A 307 11.43 -9.30 -2.64
N ALA A 308 11.20 -8.00 -2.53
CA ALA A 308 9.96 -7.38 -2.95
C ALA A 308 9.83 -7.26 -4.48
N SER A 309 10.95 -7.37 -5.20
CA SER A 309 11.08 -7.25 -6.65
C SER A 309 11.40 -8.58 -7.36
N ASP A 310 11.36 -9.71 -6.65
CA ASP A 310 11.69 -11.07 -7.12
C ASP A 310 10.98 -11.53 -8.41
N HIS A 311 9.78 -11.03 -8.64
CA HIS A 311 9.00 -11.30 -9.84
C HIS A 311 9.51 -10.58 -11.10
N ILE A 312 10.22 -9.46 -10.96
CA ILE A 312 10.67 -8.66 -12.10
C ILE A 312 11.70 -9.43 -12.96
N PRO A 313 12.78 -10.02 -12.40
CA PRO A 313 13.73 -10.81 -13.19
C PRO A 313 13.09 -11.97 -13.96
N VAL A 314 12.01 -12.56 -13.43
CA VAL A 314 11.30 -13.66 -14.10
C VAL A 314 10.48 -13.16 -15.29
N LEU A 315 9.82 -12.00 -15.15
CA LEU A 315 9.01 -11.43 -16.21
C LEU A 315 9.86 -10.72 -17.28
N VAL A 316 10.94 -10.05 -16.85
CA VAL A 316 11.87 -9.30 -17.70
C VAL A 316 13.31 -9.50 -17.20
N PRO A 317 14.02 -10.52 -17.71
CA PRO A 317 15.38 -10.87 -17.24
C PRO A 317 16.40 -9.72 -17.32
N SER A 318 16.33 -8.89 -18.36
CA SER A 318 17.24 -7.73 -18.51
C SER A 318 17.09 -6.70 -17.39
N MET A 319 15.86 -6.48 -16.90
CA MET A 319 15.61 -5.61 -15.74
C MET A 319 16.13 -6.23 -14.45
N GLY A 320 16.13 -7.56 -14.33
CA GLY A 320 16.71 -8.26 -13.19
C GLY A 320 18.20 -7.98 -13.04
N ALA A 321 18.97 -8.14 -14.12
CA ALA A 321 20.40 -7.83 -14.11
C ALA A 321 20.69 -6.35 -13.73
N ALA A 322 19.86 -5.42 -14.20
CA ALA A 322 19.97 -4.01 -13.83
C ALA A 322 19.67 -3.75 -12.35
N ILE A 323 18.65 -4.40 -11.79
CA ILE A 323 18.31 -4.33 -10.37
C ILE A 323 19.46 -4.88 -9.52
N ASP A 324 19.99 -6.05 -9.86
CA ASP A 324 21.07 -6.69 -9.09
C ASP A 324 22.33 -5.82 -9.09
N ALA A 325 22.71 -5.27 -10.24
CA ALA A 325 23.83 -4.33 -10.35
C ALA A 325 23.62 -3.07 -9.51
N LEU A 326 22.41 -2.49 -9.55
CA LEU A 326 22.06 -1.30 -8.76
C LEU A 326 22.14 -1.56 -7.25
N LEU A 327 21.56 -2.67 -6.78
CA LEU A 327 21.53 -3.00 -5.36
C LEU A 327 22.94 -3.35 -4.85
N HIS A 328 23.73 -4.09 -5.62
CA HIS A 328 25.12 -4.38 -5.29
C HIS A 328 25.94 -3.09 -5.20
N ARG A 329 25.81 -2.21 -6.20
CA ARG A 329 26.50 -0.92 -6.20
C ARG A 329 26.09 -0.04 -5.03
N ALA A 330 24.81 -0.08 -4.67
CA ALA A 330 24.32 0.68 -3.53
C ALA A 330 24.98 0.23 -2.20
N GLN A 331 25.23 -1.07 -2.04
CA GLN A 331 25.95 -1.61 -0.89
C GLN A 331 27.40 -1.14 -0.85
N GLU A 332 28.12 -1.21 -1.97
CA GLU A 332 29.51 -0.72 -2.06
C GLU A 332 29.63 0.77 -1.71
N LEU A 333 28.69 1.61 -2.18
CA LEU A 333 28.69 3.03 -1.85
C LEU A 333 28.34 3.26 -0.39
N HIS A 334 27.38 2.53 0.18
CA HIS A 334 27.02 2.64 1.58
C HIS A 334 28.23 2.40 2.51
N GLU A 335 29.05 1.40 2.22
CA GLU A 335 30.26 1.08 2.99
C GLU A 335 31.31 2.20 3.01
N ARG A 336 31.25 3.12 2.04
CA ARG A 336 32.20 4.23 1.88
C ARG A 336 31.69 5.55 2.45
N LEU A 337 30.39 5.65 2.74
CA LEU A 337 29.77 6.88 3.22
C LEU A 337 29.90 6.98 4.76
N PRO A 338 30.11 8.18 5.31
CA PRO A 338 30.09 8.39 6.76
C PRO A 338 28.75 7.97 7.35
N LEU A 339 28.79 7.03 8.29
CA LEU A 339 27.61 6.56 8.99
C LEU A 339 27.20 7.52 10.12
N GLU A 340 25.95 7.44 10.53
CA GLU A 340 25.39 8.20 11.64
C GLU A 340 24.65 7.24 12.59
N PRO A 341 24.58 7.54 13.91
CA PRO A 341 23.80 6.72 14.83
C PRO A 341 22.34 6.57 14.38
N PRO A 342 21.77 5.36 14.47
CA PRO A 342 20.36 5.13 14.18
C PRO A 342 19.45 6.00 15.06
N THR A 343 18.36 6.49 14.47
CA THR A 343 17.35 7.30 15.16
C THR A 343 15.97 6.69 15.01
N PHE A 344 14.98 7.24 15.71
CA PHE A 344 13.59 6.94 15.40
C PHE A 344 13.29 7.29 13.94
N THR A 345 12.76 6.35 13.19
CA THR A 345 12.29 6.57 11.81
C THR A 345 10.86 6.10 11.66
N HIS A 346 10.10 6.77 10.79
CA HIS A 346 8.77 6.36 10.39
C HIS A 346 8.80 5.03 9.62
N GLY A 347 9.82 4.82 8.77
CA GLY A 347 10.12 3.58 8.03
C GLY A 347 9.32 3.36 6.75
N ASP A 348 8.11 3.93 6.67
CA ASP A 348 7.31 3.99 5.43
C ASP A 348 6.85 5.42 5.12
N PHE A 349 7.72 6.42 5.28
CA PHE A 349 7.35 7.82 5.05
C PHE A 349 7.16 8.11 3.55
N LYS A 350 5.93 8.45 3.15
CA LYS A 350 5.52 8.68 1.76
C LYS A 350 4.31 9.61 1.68
N SER A 351 4.00 10.13 0.50
CA SER A 351 2.93 11.12 0.32
C SER A 351 1.53 10.59 0.68
N ASP A 352 1.27 9.28 0.54
CA ASP A 352 0.02 8.64 1.02
C ASP A 352 -0.14 8.68 2.55
N HIS A 353 0.95 8.89 3.29
CA HIS A 353 0.98 8.88 4.76
C HIS A 353 1.04 10.29 5.37
N VAL A 354 0.96 11.32 4.53
CA VAL A 354 0.81 12.72 4.95
C VAL A 354 -0.60 13.16 4.58
N TRP A 355 -1.50 13.20 5.56
CA TRP A 355 -2.89 13.59 5.34
C TRP A 355 -3.05 15.10 5.45
N VAL A 356 -3.51 15.76 4.39
CA VAL A 356 -3.63 17.21 4.30
C VAL A 356 -5.05 17.64 4.63
N ALA A 357 -5.19 18.44 5.69
CA ALA A 357 -6.44 19.05 6.12
C ALA A 357 -6.28 20.58 6.27
N PRO A 358 -7.37 21.36 6.35
CA PRO A 358 -7.30 22.80 6.56
C PRO A 358 -6.51 23.20 7.83
N ALA A 359 -6.60 22.40 8.90
CA ALA A 359 -5.85 22.63 10.14
C ALA A 359 -4.33 22.39 9.99
N GLY A 360 -3.92 21.64 8.97
CA GLY A 360 -2.54 21.27 8.70
C GLY A 360 -2.37 19.79 8.34
N PRO A 361 -1.15 19.38 7.97
CA PRO A 361 -0.84 17.98 7.73
C PRO A 361 -0.89 17.14 9.02
N THR A 362 -1.28 15.88 8.87
CA THR A 362 -1.25 14.84 9.90
C THR A 362 -0.57 13.60 9.36
N LEU A 363 0.46 13.11 10.05
CA LEU A 363 1.14 11.86 9.70
C LEU A 363 0.34 10.64 10.17
N ILE A 364 0.35 9.57 9.38
CA ILE A 364 -0.34 8.32 9.66
C ILE A 364 0.54 7.10 9.37
N ASP A 365 0.15 5.94 9.90
CA ASP A 365 0.75 4.61 9.62
C ASP A 365 2.19 4.40 10.13
N PHE A 366 2.35 4.42 11.45
CA PHE A 366 3.60 4.11 12.17
C PHE A 366 3.87 2.60 12.34
N ASP A 367 3.30 1.73 11.51
CA ASP A 367 3.50 0.27 11.60
C ASP A 367 4.96 -0.15 11.37
N SER A 368 5.62 0.60 10.48
CA SER A 368 6.95 0.31 9.98
C SER A 368 8.04 1.05 10.74
N SER A 369 7.74 1.69 11.88
CA SER A 369 8.75 2.42 12.63
C SER A 369 9.82 1.49 13.21
N HIS A 370 11.08 1.92 13.09
CA HIS A 370 12.27 1.19 13.51
C HIS A 370 13.39 2.17 13.91
N LEU A 371 14.47 1.63 14.49
CA LEU A 371 15.72 2.38 14.64
C LEU A 371 16.57 2.17 13.39
N ALA A 372 16.72 3.23 12.60
CA ALA A 372 17.44 3.18 11.33
C ALA A 372 18.20 4.48 11.07
N ASP A 373 18.98 4.49 10.00
CA ASP A 373 19.54 5.72 9.45
C ASP A 373 18.39 6.68 9.09
N PRO A 374 18.34 7.91 9.64
CA PRO A 374 17.32 8.91 9.29
C PRO A 374 17.28 9.26 7.80
N ALA A 375 18.34 8.95 7.04
CA ALA A 375 18.36 9.09 5.59
C ALA A 375 17.33 8.20 4.87
N LEU A 376 16.90 7.09 5.47
CA LEU A 376 15.92 6.16 4.90
C LEU A 376 14.58 6.84 4.59
N ASP A 377 13.99 7.55 5.56
CA ASP A 377 12.69 8.20 5.35
C ASP A 377 12.76 9.33 4.33
N ILE A 378 13.89 10.05 4.27
CA ILE A 378 14.12 11.09 3.27
C ILE A 378 14.16 10.45 1.87
N GLY A 379 15.02 9.44 1.69
CA GLY A 379 15.19 8.76 0.40
C GLY A 379 13.88 8.12 -0.08
N LYS A 380 13.14 7.50 0.83
CA LYS A 380 11.82 6.92 0.53
C LYS A 380 10.81 7.96 0.08
N PHE A 381 10.77 9.12 0.72
CA PHE A 381 9.87 10.20 0.32
C PHE A 381 10.24 10.77 -1.05
N LEU A 382 11.54 11.00 -1.30
CA LEU A 382 12.03 11.48 -2.59
C LEU A 382 11.68 10.49 -3.71
N ALA A 383 11.87 9.18 -3.49
CA ALA A 383 11.48 8.13 -4.41
C ALA A 383 9.96 8.08 -4.66
N ASP A 384 9.14 8.30 -3.63
CA ASP A 384 7.69 8.40 -3.76
C ASP A 384 7.26 9.63 -4.60
N LEU A 385 7.91 10.79 -4.41
CA LEU A 385 7.68 11.97 -5.25
C LEU A 385 8.01 11.69 -6.71
N GLN A 386 9.14 11.02 -7.00
CA GLN A 386 9.50 10.64 -8.37
C GLN A 386 8.42 9.75 -9.00
N LEU A 387 7.89 8.77 -8.26
CA LEU A 387 6.83 7.90 -8.73
C LEU A 387 5.59 8.68 -9.15
N TRP A 388 5.12 9.60 -8.30
CA TRP A 388 3.92 10.38 -8.59
C TRP A 388 4.11 11.32 -9.79
N HIS A 389 5.22 12.05 -9.86
CA HIS A 389 5.46 12.96 -11.00
C HIS A 389 5.60 12.18 -12.31
N THR A 390 6.28 11.03 -12.27
CA THR A 390 6.45 10.18 -13.46
C THR A 390 5.14 9.51 -13.89
N THR A 391 4.37 8.98 -12.94
CA THR A 391 3.11 8.25 -13.21
C THR A 391 2.05 9.13 -13.85
N TYR A 392 2.05 10.43 -13.53
CA TYR A 392 1.06 11.41 -13.97
C TYR A 392 1.63 12.48 -14.90
N ASP A 393 2.85 12.28 -15.40
CA ASP A 393 3.57 13.20 -16.30
C ASP A 393 3.50 14.67 -15.83
N GLN A 394 3.72 14.88 -14.53
CA GLN A 394 3.64 16.19 -13.90
C GLN A 394 5.03 16.86 -13.91
N PRO A 395 5.13 18.14 -14.33
CA PRO A 395 6.37 18.90 -14.20
C PRO A 395 6.66 19.24 -12.73
N GLY A 396 7.88 19.69 -12.44
CA GLY A 396 8.24 20.30 -11.16
C GLY A 396 8.62 19.34 -10.04
N LEU A 397 9.09 18.14 -10.39
CA LEU A 397 9.66 17.19 -9.45
C LEU A 397 10.79 17.82 -8.61
N GLU A 398 11.72 18.52 -9.27
CA GLU A 398 12.87 19.13 -8.60
C GLU A 398 12.41 20.19 -7.58
N GLN A 399 11.43 21.02 -7.94
CA GLN A 399 10.86 22.00 -7.02
C GLN A 399 10.12 21.31 -5.86
N ALA A 400 9.42 20.20 -6.10
CA ALA A 400 8.75 19.46 -5.04
C ALA A 400 9.76 18.83 -4.05
N GLN A 401 10.83 18.23 -4.57
CA GLN A 401 11.92 17.69 -3.76
C GLN A 401 12.62 18.80 -2.96
N GLU A 402 12.92 19.93 -3.61
CA GLU A 402 13.53 21.10 -2.98
C GLU A 402 12.66 21.62 -1.83
N ARG A 403 11.34 21.77 -2.04
CA ARG A 403 10.43 22.25 -0.98
C ARG A 403 10.39 21.34 0.23
N PHE A 404 10.39 20.02 0.02
CA PHE A 404 10.51 19.07 1.11
C PHE A 404 11.84 19.19 1.86
N LEU A 405 12.95 19.29 1.12
CA LEU A 405 14.29 19.43 1.68
C LEU A 405 14.50 20.76 2.41
N VAL A 406 13.89 21.87 1.96
CA VAL A 406 13.89 23.15 2.67
C VAL A 406 13.34 23.00 4.09
N GLY A 407 12.28 22.19 4.25
CA GLY A 407 11.73 21.90 5.57
C GLY A 407 12.57 20.95 6.41
N TYR A 408 13.24 19.98 5.78
CA TYR A 408 13.98 18.93 6.48
C TYR A 408 15.44 19.29 6.81
N ALA A 409 16.14 19.95 5.91
CA ALA A 409 17.58 20.19 5.95
C ALA A 409 18.11 21.06 7.10
N PRO A 410 17.35 22.01 7.70
CA PRO A 410 17.87 22.85 8.78
C PRO A 410 18.47 22.02 9.93
N GLY A 411 19.78 22.17 10.16
CA GLY A 411 20.51 21.44 11.21
C GLY A 411 20.75 19.95 10.93
N ALA A 412 20.40 19.43 9.76
CA ALA A 412 20.76 18.08 9.34
C ALA A 412 22.18 18.05 8.74
N PRO A 413 23.02 17.03 9.04
CA PRO A 413 24.33 16.87 8.40
C PRO A 413 24.19 16.71 6.88
N GLN A 414 25.11 17.30 6.11
CA GLN A 414 25.09 17.20 4.65
C GLN A 414 25.26 15.74 4.19
N GLU A 415 26.06 14.97 4.92
CA GLU A 415 26.30 13.54 4.69
C GLU A 415 25.00 12.73 4.75
N ARG A 416 24.06 13.13 5.61
CA ARG A 416 22.74 12.49 5.70
C ARG A 416 21.95 12.69 4.41
N LEU A 417 22.00 13.88 3.81
CA LEU A 417 21.32 14.17 2.54
C LEU A 417 21.97 13.41 1.37
N VAL A 418 23.28 13.19 1.41
CA VAL A 418 23.99 12.33 0.46
C VAL A 418 23.53 10.87 0.60
N ARG A 419 23.50 10.33 1.83
CA ARG A 419 22.95 8.98 2.09
C ARG A 419 21.47 8.87 1.69
N ALA A 420 20.69 9.93 1.79
CA ALA A 420 19.28 9.92 1.38
C ALA A 420 19.11 9.66 -0.12
N ARG A 421 20.02 10.17 -0.97
CA ARG A 421 20.01 9.87 -2.41
C ARG A 421 20.34 8.40 -2.69
N LEU A 422 21.19 7.79 -1.86
CA LEU A 422 21.44 6.35 -1.93
C LEU A 422 20.19 5.53 -1.60
N TYR A 423 19.49 5.87 -0.51
CA TYR A 423 18.21 5.25 -0.15
C TYR A 423 17.12 5.52 -1.21
N GLU A 424 17.10 6.69 -1.84
CA GLU A 424 16.18 7.02 -2.93
C GLU A 424 16.34 6.05 -4.12
N ALA A 425 17.57 5.75 -4.52
CA ALA A 425 17.83 4.79 -5.59
C ALA A 425 17.33 3.37 -5.24
N VAL A 426 17.58 2.90 -4.01
CA VAL A 426 17.09 1.59 -3.52
C VAL A 426 15.56 1.57 -3.46
N GLU A 427 14.93 2.62 -2.93
CA GLU A 427 13.47 2.71 -2.80
C GLU A 427 12.77 2.83 -4.15
N LEU A 428 13.38 3.45 -5.16
CA LEU A 428 12.87 3.46 -6.54
C LEU A 428 12.75 2.04 -7.12
N VAL A 429 13.74 1.17 -6.87
CA VAL A 429 13.67 -0.25 -7.22
C VAL A 429 12.51 -0.92 -6.45
N LYS A 430 12.39 -0.65 -5.16
CA LYS A 430 11.33 -1.20 -4.30
C LYS A 430 9.93 -0.74 -4.73
N ILE A 431 9.82 0.46 -5.31
CA ILE A 431 8.58 1.04 -5.82
C ILE A 431 8.13 0.39 -7.13
N ALA A 432 9.05 -0.16 -7.94
CA ALA A 432 8.70 -0.85 -9.19
C ALA A 432 7.65 -1.97 -8.96
N ARG A 433 7.66 -2.62 -7.78
CA ARG A 433 6.65 -3.60 -7.35
C ARG A 433 5.22 -3.04 -7.20
N ARG A 434 5.05 -1.71 -7.18
CA ARG A 434 3.75 -1.01 -7.04
C ARG A 434 3.04 -0.90 -8.39
N VAL A 435 3.76 -1.03 -9.51
CA VAL A 435 3.16 -1.08 -10.85
C VAL A 435 2.27 -2.32 -10.95
N ARG A 436 1.02 -2.16 -11.38
CA ARG A 436 0.04 -3.25 -11.33
C ARG A 436 0.30 -4.22 -12.47
N LEU A 437 0.45 -5.51 -12.17
CA LEU A 437 0.75 -6.57 -13.16
C LEU A 437 -0.28 -6.69 -14.29
N PHE A 438 -1.48 -6.14 -14.09
CA PHE A 438 -2.56 -6.13 -15.06
C PHE A 438 -2.66 -4.81 -15.86
N ASP A 439 -1.74 -3.87 -15.65
CA ASP A 439 -1.61 -2.69 -16.51
C ASP A 439 -0.85 -3.08 -17.79
N ARG A 440 -1.35 -2.65 -18.95
CA ARG A 440 -0.76 -3.00 -20.27
C ARG A 440 0.65 -2.44 -20.44
N ASP A 441 0.94 -1.33 -19.78
CA ASP A 441 2.21 -0.60 -19.79
C ASP A 441 3.10 -0.96 -18.57
N TRP A 442 2.83 -2.09 -17.91
CA TRP A 442 3.59 -2.54 -16.72
C TRP A 442 5.09 -2.59 -16.99
N GLU A 443 5.52 -3.16 -18.12
CA GLU A 443 6.94 -3.28 -18.47
C GLU A 443 7.59 -1.91 -18.60
N SER A 444 7.01 -1.02 -19.42
CA SER A 444 7.55 0.34 -19.61
C SER A 444 7.60 1.15 -18.32
N ARG A 445 6.59 1.05 -17.44
CA ARG A 445 6.57 1.76 -16.15
C ARG A 445 7.61 1.20 -15.19
N THR A 446 7.79 -0.11 -15.17
CA THR A 446 8.80 -0.79 -14.35
C THR A 446 10.20 -0.41 -14.82
N GLU A 447 10.43 -0.41 -16.14
CA GLU A 447 11.69 0.05 -16.74
C GLU A 447 12.01 1.49 -16.35
N GLN A 448 11.02 2.36 -16.43
CA GLN A 448 11.17 3.77 -16.11
C GLN A 448 11.59 3.98 -14.65
N ALA A 449 11.02 3.23 -13.71
CA ALA A 449 11.43 3.26 -12.31
C ALA A 449 12.89 2.83 -12.11
N ILE A 450 13.32 1.76 -12.79
CA ILE A 450 14.71 1.26 -12.73
C ILE A 450 15.68 2.27 -13.37
N ARG A 451 15.32 2.87 -14.51
CA ARG A 451 16.12 3.92 -15.15
C ARG A 451 16.26 5.14 -14.26
N ARG A 452 15.22 5.52 -13.52
CA ARG A 452 15.28 6.61 -12.53
C ARG A 452 16.21 6.27 -11.38
N ALA A 453 16.14 5.04 -10.85
CA ALA A 453 17.08 4.58 -9.83
C ALA A 453 18.53 4.69 -10.30
N GLN A 454 18.81 4.30 -11.56
CA GLN A 454 20.13 4.47 -12.16
C GLN A 454 20.53 5.94 -12.34
N GLY A 455 19.61 6.82 -12.74
CA GLY A 455 19.88 8.25 -12.82
C GLY A 455 20.33 8.83 -11.47
N VAL A 456 19.57 8.54 -10.41
CA VAL A 456 19.90 8.98 -9.04
C VAL A 456 21.26 8.42 -8.59
N MET A 457 21.54 7.15 -8.90
CA MET A 457 22.83 6.52 -8.57
C MET A 457 23.99 7.22 -9.29
N ASN A 458 23.85 7.51 -10.59
CA ASN A 458 24.88 8.17 -11.36
C ASN A 458 25.15 9.60 -10.86
N ASP A 459 24.09 10.36 -10.54
CA ASP A 459 24.22 11.71 -9.99
C ASP A 459 24.92 11.70 -8.62
N LEU A 460 24.62 10.68 -7.79
CA LEU A 460 25.30 10.46 -6.51
C LEU A 460 26.79 10.14 -6.72
N GLU A 461 27.14 9.24 -7.64
CA GLU A 461 28.53 8.91 -7.94
C GLU A 461 29.32 10.12 -8.43
N LEU A 462 28.73 10.94 -9.32
CA LEU A 462 29.32 12.19 -9.78
C LEU A 462 29.55 13.16 -8.61
N THR A 463 28.58 13.29 -7.71
CA THR A 463 28.70 14.12 -6.50
C THR A 463 29.83 13.65 -5.59
N LEU A 464 30.10 12.34 -5.54
CA LEU A 464 31.19 11.72 -4.78
C LEU A 464 32.53 11.68 -5.53
N GLY A 465 32.61 12.23 -6.75
CA GLY A 465 33.82 12.21 -7.57
C GLY A 465 34.21 10.82 -8.09
N LEU A 466 33.25 9.90 -8.19
CA LEU A 466 33.45 8.54 -8.69
C LEU A 466 33.11 8.46 -10.19
N PRO A 467 33.77 7.58 -10.95
CA PRO A 467 33.36 7.33 -12.33
C PRO A 467 31.92 6.80 -12.35
N ALA A 468 31.04 7.45 -13.10
CA ALA A 468 29.66 7.02 -13.23
C ALA A 468 29.59 5.60 -13.83
N THR A 469 28.83 4.73 -13.20
CA THR A 469 28.59 3.37 -13.69
C THR A 469 27.78 3.44 -14.99
N GLN A 470 28.28 2.90 -16.10
CA GLN A 470 27.53 2.91 -17.36
C GLN A 470 26.23 2.12 -17.22
N PRO A 471 25.11 2.59 -17.81
CA PRO A 471 23.84 1.90 -17.73
C PRO A 471 23.94 0.51 -18.37
N SER A 472 23.61 -0.54 -17.61
CA SER A 472 23.49 -1.91 -18.12
C SER A 472 22.34 -2.11 -19.10
N LEU A 473 21.49 -1.09 -19.29
CA LEU A 473 20.34 -1.09 -20.20
C LEU A 473 20.70 -0.74 -21.67
N SER A 474 21.97 -0.84 -22.06
CA SER A 474 22.49 -0.46 -23.39
C SER A 474 21.91 -1.24 -24.59
N GLY A 475 21.02 -2.21 -24.37
CA GLY A 475 20.35 -2.98 -25.42
C GLY A 475 19.07 -2.37 -26.03
N PHE A 476 18.54 -1.25 -25.52
CA PHE A 476 17.15 -0.83 -25.84
C PHE A 476 16.99 0.44 -26.70
N GLN A 477 18.04 0.96 -27.33
CA GLN A 477 17.88 1.98 -28.37
C GLN A 477 17.70 1.34 -29.76
N LYS A 478 16.44 1.14 -30.16
CA LYS A 478 15.87 1.39 -31.52
C LYS A 478 14.54 0.66 -31.69
N ARG A 479 13.43 1.30 -31.32
CA ARG A 479 12.21 1.23 -32.12
C ARG A 479 11.72 2.65 -32.33
N HIS A 480 11.98 3.16 -33.52
CA HIS A 480 11.47 4.43 -34.00
C HIS A 480 9.96 4.51 -33.77
N TYR A 481 9.53 5.51 -33.00
CA TYR A 481 8.19 6.06 -33.14
C TYR A 481 8.13 6.71 -34.53
N THR A 482 7.47 6.06 -35.48
CA THR A 482 7.07 6.72 -36.72
C THR A 482 6.04 7.78 -36.37
N ARG A 483 6.49 9.04 -36.44
CA ARG A 483 5.67 10.23 -36.46
C ARG A 483 4.64 10.09 -37.60
N ARG A 484 3.36 9.89 -37.27
CA ARG A 484 2.27 10.07 -38.24
C ARG A 484 2.13 11.56 -38.50
N GLU A 485 2.74 12.04 -39.58
CA GLU A 485 2.38 13.31 -40.20
C GLU A 485 1.14 13.12 -41.08
N GLY A 486 0.24 14.10 -41.02
CA GLY A 486 -0.65 14.45 -42.13
C GLY A 486 -2.06 13.87 -42.11
N LEU A 487 -2.95 14.43 -41.29
CA LEU A 487 -4.38 14.52 -41.65
C LEU A 487 -4.74 15.99 -41.79
N ARG A 488 -4.89 16.38 -43.06
CA ARG A 488 -5.30 17.70 -43.54
C ARG A 488 -6.64 18.09 -42.92
N GLN A 489 -6.71 19.31 -42.39
CA GLN A 489 -7.98 20.01 -42.19
C GLN A 489 -8.60 20.33 -43.57
N PRO A 490 -9.92 20.15 -43.77
CA PRO A 490 -10.59 20.75 -44.89
C PRO A 490 -10.83 22.24 -44.60
N SER A 491 -10.33 23.06 -45.51
CA SER A 491 -10.55 24.50 -45.63
C SER A 491 -12.03 24.83 -45.81
N GLY A 492 -12.61 25.56 -44.85
CA GLY A 492 -13.87 26.28 -45.02
C GLY A 492 -13.62 27.73 -45.47
N LYS A 493 -14.01 28.03 -46.72
CA LYS A 493 -14.31 29.36 -47.28
C LYS A 493 -15.22 29.08 -48.48
N GLY A 494 -16.34 29.75 -48.78
CA GLY A 494 -17.14 30.81 -48.16
C GLY A 494 -18.51 30.80 -48.86
N ALA A 495 -19.56 31.31 -48.24
CA ALA A 495 -20.19 32.60 -48.56
C ALA A 495 -21.35 32.55 -49.59
N ARG A 496 -22.49 33.13 -49.14
CA ARG A 496 -23.62 33.73 -49.87
C ARG A 496 -24.66 32.80 -50.51
N GLY A 497 -25.92 33.10 -50.17
CA GLY A 497 -27.15 32.48 -50.66
C GLY A 497 -28.21 32.55 -49.58
#